data_AF-A0A2K3KIL2-F1
#
_entry.id   AF-A0A2K3KIL2-F1
#
_cell.length_a   1.000
_cell.length_b   1.000
_cell.length_c   1.000
_cell.angle_alpha   90.00
_cell.angle_beta   90.00
_cell.angle_gamma   90.00
#
_symmetry.space_group_name_H-M   'P 1'
#
loop_
_entity.id
_entity.type
_entity.pdbx_description
1 polymer ?
#
loop_
_entity_poly.entity_id
_entity_poly.type
_entity_poly.pdbx_seq_one_letter_code
_entity_poly.pdbx_strand_id
1 'polypeptide(L)'
;GDVAFRILDNINRVKQRGLPDGFNDALESETRIYVCDINPNMLNVGKQRAAAKGYGEDGSLVWVEGNAESLSFQNESMDGYTIAFGIRNVTHIEKVLSEAHRVLKHGGRFLCLELSHVSLPIFKEL
;
A
#
# COMPACT_ATOMS: atom_id res chain seq x y z
N GLY A 1 3.51 -6.09 1.86
CA GLY A 1 2.70 -7.32 1.96
C GLY A 1 1.60 -7.18 3.01
N ASP A 2 1.94 -7.26 4.30
CA ASP A 2 0.93 -7.40 5.36
C ASP A 2 -0.09 -6.25 5.46
N VAL A 3 0.32 -5.01 5.19
CA VAL A 3 -0.60 -3.86 5.12
C VAL A 3 -1.67 -4.08 4.04
N ALA A 4 -1.29 -4.59 2.85
CA ALA A 4 -2.22 -4.87 1.77
C ALA A 4 -3.25 -5.94 2.16
N PHE A 5 -2.82 -6.99 2.85
CA PHE A 5 -3.72 -8.04 3.35
C PHE A 5 -4.77 -7.48 4.32
N ARG A 6 -4.34 -6.63 5.26
CA ARG A 6 -5.24 -5.99 6.23
C ARG A 6 -6.23 -5.03 5.57
N ILE A 7 -5.79 -4.30 4.54
CA ILE A 7 -6.68 -3.44 3.75
C ILE A 7 -7.73 -4.29 3.05
N LEU A 8 -7.32 -5.40 2.41
CA LEU A 8 -8.23 -6.31 1.71
C LEU A 8 -9.24 -6.96 2.66
N ASP A 9 -8.80 -7.45 3.82
CA ASP A 9 -9.69 -7.97 4.87
C ASP A 9 -10.76 -6.95 5.27
N ASN A 10 -10.34 -5.70 5.45
CA ASN A 10 -11.26 -4.63 5.85
C ASN A 10 -12.27 -4.31 4.75
N ILE A 11 -11.85 -4.27 3.49
CA ILE A 11 -12.73 -4.06 2.34
C ILE A 11 -13.76 -5.19 2.25
N ASN A 12 -13.32 -6.44 2.33
CA ASN A 12 -14.20 -7.61 2.27
C ASN A 12 -15.21 -7.61 3.43
N ARG A 13 -14.77 -7.23 4.63
CA ARG A 13 -15.64 -7.08 5.81
C ARG A 13 -16.68 -5.97 5.63
N VAL A 14 -16.32 -4.84 5.01
CA VAL A 14 -17.26 -3.73 4.73
C VAL A 14 -18.28 -4.17 3.68
N LYS A 15 -17.85 -4.82 2.59
CA LYS A 15 -18.75 -5.39 1.58
C LYS A 15 -19.78 -6.36 2.18
N GLN A 16 -19.35 -7.23 3.10
CA GLN A 16 -20.24 -8.16 3.80
C GLN A 16 -21.23 -7.49 4.77
N ARG A 17 -20.96 -6.27 5.22
CA ARG A 17 -21.78 -5.55 6.22
C ARG A 17 -22.80 -4.60 5.62
N GLY A 18 -22.60 -4.16 4.39
CA GLY A 18 -23.49 -3.20 3.74
C GLY A 18 -23.87 -3.68 2.37
N LEU A 19 -24.99 -4.41 2.24
CA LEU A 19 -25.88 -4.37 1.08
C LEU A 19 -27.24 -5.02 1.41
N PRO A 20 -28.32 -4.23 1.55
CA PRO A 20 -29.65 -4.58 1.07
C PRO A 20 -29.64 -4.60 -0.48
N ASP A 21 -30.39 -5.51 -1.09
CA ASP A 21 -30.46 -5.91 -2.52
C ASP A 21 -30.62 -4.82 -3.63
N GLY A 22 -30.39 -3.52 -3.38
CA GLY A 22 -30.88 -2.44 -4.26
C GLY A 22 -29.86 -1.53 -4.96
N PHE A 23 -28.56 -1.61 -4.69
CA PHE A 23 -27.55 -0.67 -5.23
C PHE A 23 -26.32 -1.40 -5.81
N ASN A 24 -26.53 -2.31 -6.76
CA ASN A 24 -25.44 -3.14 -7.29
C ASN A 24 -24.64 -2.51 -8.45
N ASP A 25 -25.12 -1.47 -9.15
CA ASP A 25 -24.53 -1.09 -10.44
C ASP A 25 -23.32 -0.11 -10.39
N ALA A 26 -23.01 0.50 -9.23
CA ALA A 26 -21.93 1.49 -9.11
C ALA A 26 -20.75 1.04 -8.23
N LEU A 27 -20.87 -0.11 -7.55
CA LEU A 27 -19.88 -0.63 -6.60
C LEU A 27 -19.13 -1.86 -7.13
N GLU A 28 -19.20 -2.10 -8.45
CA GLU A 28 -18.50 -3.21 -9.12
C GLU A 28 -17.06 -2.87 -9.53
N SER A 29 -16.48 -1.77 -9.03
CA SER A 29 -15.05 -1.56 -9.24
C SER A 29 -14.27 -2.55 -8.36
N GLU A 30 -13.66 -3.54 -9.00
CA GLU A 30 -12.70 -4.43 -8.37
C GLU A 30 -11.61 -3.58 -7.70
N THR A 31 -11.52 -3.68 -6.38
CA THR A 31 -10.46 -3.00 -5.64
C THR A 31 -9.13 -3.65 -6.01
N ARG A 32 -8.23 -2.84 -6.58
CA ARG A 32 -6.85 -3.23 -6.86
C ARG A 32 -5.89 -2.63 -5.84
N ILE A 33 -5.08 -3.48 -5.22
CA ILE A 33 -4.00 -3.08 -4.32
C ILE A 33 -2.67 -3.46 -4.96
N TYR A 34 -1.86 -2.45 -5.26
CA TYR A 34 -0.52 -2.64 -5.81
C TYR A 34 0.49 -2.80 -4.69
N VAL A 35 1.20 -3.92 -4.67
CA VAL A 35 2.33 -4.18 -3.77
C VAL A 35 3.62 -3.96 -4.55
N CYS A 36 4.26 -2.81 -4.30
CA CYS A 36 5.48 -2.38 -4.97
C CYS A 36 6.71 -2.57 -4.08
N ASP A 37 7.79 -3.16 -4.60
CA ASP A 37 9.09 -3.26 -3.94
C ASP A 37 10.20 -3.29 -5.02
N ILE A 38 11.37 -2.72 -4.73
CA ILE A 38 12.51 -2.74 -5.65
C ILE A 38 13.21 -4.11 -5.67
N ASN A 39 13.02 -4.91 -4.63
CA ASN A 39 13.65 -6.21 -4.48
C ASN A 39 12.68 -7.35 -4.88
N PRO A 40 12.93 -8.06 -6.00
CA PRO A 40 12.06 -9.14 -6.46
C PRO A 40 11.96 -10.29 -5.45
N ASN A 41 12.98 -10.51 -4.61
CA ASN A 41 12.92 -11.54 -3.57
C ASN A 41 11.87 -11.20 -2.51
N MET A 42 11.72 -9.93 -2.15
CA MET A 42 10.70 -9.49 -1.19
C MET A 42 9.29 -9.66 -1.75
N LEU A 43 9.10 -9.41 -3.06
CA LEU A 43 7.84 -9.70 -3.74
C LEU A 43 7.52 -11.20 -3.73
N ASN A 44 8.51 -12.06 -3.99
CA ASN A 44 8.32 -13.51 -3.98
C ASN A 44 7.91 -14.03 -2.58
N VAL A 45 8.57 -13.56 -1.52
CA VAL A 45 8.18 -13.86 -0.14
C VAL A 45 6.75 -13.38 0.14
N GLY A 46 6.40 -12.18 -0.33
CA GLY A 46 5.05 -11.64 -0.23
C GLY A 46 4.00 -12.51 -0.93
N LYS A 47 4.26 -12.93 -2.17
CA LYS A 47 3.39 -13.83 -2.96
C LYS A 47 3.18 -15.17 -2.27
N GLN A 48 4.25 -15.78 -1.75
CA GLN A 48 4.15 -17.04 -1.01
C GLN A 48 3.27 -16.90 0.24
N ARG A 49 3.42 -15.79 1.00
CA ARG A 49 2.59 -15.50 2.17
C ARG A 49 1.14 -15.22 1.80
N ALA A 50 0.89 -14.55 0.67
CA ALA A 50 -0.45 -14.30 0.16
C ALA A 50 -1.14 -15.63 -0.18
N ALA A 51 -0.49 -16.49 -0.97
CA ALA A 51 -1.00 -17.81 -1.32
C ALA A 51 -1.28 -18.69 -0.10
N ALA A 52 -0.36 -18.73 0.87
CA ALA A 52 -0.55 -19.51 2.10
C ALA A 52 -1.73 -19.04 2.97
N LYS A 53 -2.20 -17.80 2.79
CA LYS A 53 -3.32 -17.21 3.52
C LYS A 53 -4.59 -17.09 2.66
N GLY A 54 -4.58 -17.57 1.41
CA GLY A 54 -5.71 -17.47 0.48
C GLY A 54 -5.96 -16.07 -0.08
N TYR A 55 -4.95 -15.20 -0.13
CA TYR A 55 -5.07 -13.88 -0.75
C TYR A 55 -4.64 -13.90 -2.22
N GLY A 56 -5.31 -13.09 -3.05
CA GLY A 56 -4.92 -12.81 -4.43
C GLY A 56 -5.50 -13.73 -5.49
N GLU A 57 -6.38 -14.67 -5.13
CA GLU A 57 -7.10 -15.55 -6.08
C GLU A 57 -8.07 -14.76 -6.98
N ASP A 58 -8.63 -13.66 -6.45
CA ASP A 58 -9.56 -12.76 -7.14
C ASP A 58 -8.85 -11.66 -7.96
N GLY A 59 -7.52 -11.69 -8.05
CA GLY A 59 -6.74 -10.68 -8.76
C GLY A 59 -6.67 -9.31 -8.07
N SER A 60 -7.15 -9.17 -6.84
CA SER A 60 -7.14 -7.90 -6.10
C SER A 60 -5.73 -7.41 -5.74
N LEU A 61 -4.75 -8.32 -5.68
CA LEU A 61 -3.35 -8.02 -5.35
C LEU A 61 -2.48 -8.04 -6.62
N VAL A 62 -1.93 -6.88 -6.97
CA VAL A 62 -1.01 -6.72 -8.10
C VAL A 62 0.40 -6.51 -7.57
N TRP A 63 1.33 -7.38 -7.97
CA TRP A 63 2.72 -7.30 -7.51
C TRP A 63 3.58 -6.60 -8.55
N VAL A 64 4.27 -5.54 -8.15
CA VAL A 64 5.05 -4.69 -9.05
C VAL A 64 6.48 -4.60 -8.54
N GLU A 65 7.44 -4.95 -9.38
CA GLU A 65 8.84 -4.61 -9.14
C GLU A 65 9.06 -3.15 -9.56
N GLY A 66 9.47 -2.30 -8.63
CA GLY A 66 9.56 -0.87 -8.92
C GLY A 66 10.30 -0.08 -7.86
N ASN A 67 10.92 1.03 -8.29
CA ASN A 67 11.56 1.98 -7.41
C ASN A 67 10.51 3.01 -6.92
N ALA A 68 10.39 3.17 -5.60
CA ALA A 68 9.48 4.16 -5.02
C ALA A 68 9.84 5.62 -5.39
N GLU A 69 11.09 5.88 -5.79
CA GLU A 69 11.55 7.18 -6.29
C GLU A 69 11.13 7.45 -7.75
N SER A 70 10.63 6.44 -8.47
CA SER A 70 10.19 6.56 -9.86
C SER A 70 9.17 5.46 -10.18
N LEU A 71 7.92 5.70 -9.80
CA LEU A 71 6.82 4.76 -9.94
C LEU A 71 6.27 4.78 -11.37
N SER A 72 6.08 3.59 -11.94
CA SER A 72 5.42 3.41 -13.25
C SER A 72 3.90 3.52 -13.19
N PHE A 73 3.36 4.36 -12.31
CA PHE A 73 1.94 4.67 -12.19
C PHE A 73 1.62 6.03 -12.80
N GLN A 74 0.40 6.19 -13.31
CA GLN A 74 -0.07 7.47 -13.85
C GLN A 74 -0.26 8.50 -12.74
N ASN A 75 -0.23 9.78 -13.11
CA ASN A 75 -0.59 10.87 -12.20
C ASN A 75 -2.04 10.69 -11.75
N GLU A 76 -2.33 11.05 -10.50
CA GLU A 76 -3.70 11.08 -9.96
C GLU A 76 -4.49 9.77 -10.19
N SER A 77 -3.81 8.63 -10.04
CA SER A 77 -4.38 7.30 -10.32
C SER A 77 -4.74 6.50 -9.07
N MET A 78 -4.19 6.88 -7.91
CA MET A 78 -4.30 6.13 -6.66
C MET A 78 -5.17 6.88 -5.64
N ASP A 79 -6.10 6.16 -5.01
CA ASP A 79 -6.92 6.70 -3.92
C ASP A 79 -6.16 6.73 -2.58
N GLY A 80 -5.15 5.88 -2.43
CA GLY A 80 -4.32 5.80 -1.24
C GLY A 80 -2.91 5.29 -1.52
N TYR A 81 -1.95 5.78 -0.73
CA TYR A 81 -0.56 5.35 -0.77
C TYR A 81 -0.13 5.03 0.66
N THR A 82 0.37 3.82 0.87
CA THR A 82 0.85 3.38 2.19
C THR A 82 2.30 2.94 2.12
N ILE A 83 3.12 3.41 3.06
CA ILE A 83 4.48 2.94 3.25
C ILE A 83 4.72 2.70 4.75
N ALA A 84 5.22 1.52 5.10
CA ALA A 84 5.44 1.12 6.48
C ALA A 84 6.87 0.59 6.65
N PHE A 85 7.66 1.24 7.50
CA PHE A 85 9.06 0.95 7.82
C PHE A 85 10.01 0.86 6.61
N GLY A 86 9.56 1.42 5.48
CA GLY A 86 10.26 1.36 4.20
C GLY A 86 10.84 2.70 3.76
N ILE A 87 10.32 3.82 4.25
CA ILE A 87 10.69 5.14 3.72
C ILE A 87 12.14 5.50 4.07
N ARG A 88 12.67 5.00 5.18
CA ARG A 88 14.09 5.17 5.54
C ARG A 88 15.07 4.38 4.68
N ASN A 89 14.59 3.39 3.92
CA ASN A 89 15.42 2.51 3.10
C ASN A 89 15.55 3.02 1.65
N VAL A 90 14.92 4.15 1.32
CA VAL A 90 15.01 4.79 0.00
C VAL A 90 16.19 5.76 0.00
N THR A 91 16.74 6.05 -1.18
CA THR A 91 17.93 6.90 -1.29
C THR A 91 17.55 8.37 -1.12
N HIS A 92 16.43 8.77 -1.72
CA HIS A 92 15.93 10.15 -1.76
C HIS A 92 14.49 10.20 -1.28
N ILE A 93 14.28 10.49 0.01
CA ILE A 93 12.94 10.53 0.62
C ILE A 93 12.04 11.55 -0.08
N GLU A 94 12.58 12.71 -0.45
CA GLU A 94 11.88 13.77 -1.16
C GLU A 94 11.33 13.33 -2.51
N LYS A 95 12.05 12.46 -3.23
CA LYS A 95 11.56 11.88 -4.49
C LYS A 95 10.40 10.94 -4.26
N VAL A 96 10.48 10.11 -3.22
CA VAL A 96 9.38 9.21 -2.85
C VAL A 96 8.13 10.00 -2.44
N LEU A 97 8.29 11.08 -1.68
CA LEU A 97 7.17 11.95 -1.29
C LEU A 97 6.59 12.66 -2.52
N SER A 98 7.42 13.11 -3.46
CA SER A 98 6.99 13.70 -4.71
C SER A 98 6.22 12.70 -5.58
N GLU A 99 6.71 11.46 -5.69
CA GLU A 99 6.04 10.38 -6.41
C GLU A 99 4.72 9.99 -5.74
N ALA A 100 4.69 9.87 -4.41
CA ALA A 100 3.49 9.60 -3.66
C ALA A 100 2.43 10.68 -3.89
N HIS A 101 2.82 11.97 -3.87
CA HIS A 101 1.93 13.07 -4.19
C HIS A 101 1.44 13.00 -5.65
N ARG A 102 2.34 12.74 -6.61
CA ARG A 102 2.03 12.67 -8.04
C ARG A 102 1.00 11.59 -8.36
N VAL A 103 1.13 10.40 -7.79
CA VAL A 103 0.24 9.27 -8.09
C VAL A 103 -1.10 9.36 -7.36
N LEU A 104 -1.18 10.12 -6.27
CA LEU A 104 -2.42 10.30 -5.51
C LEU A 104 -3.41 11.20 -6.24
N LYS A 105 -4.67 10.77 -6.30
CA LYS A 105 -5.80 11.64 -6.70
C LYS A 105 -5.95 12.80 -5.72
N HIS A 106 -6.62 13.88 -6.16
CA HIS A 106 -7.09 14.91 -5.23
C HIS A 106 -7.95 14.29 -4.11
N GLY A 107 -7.61 14.61 -2.86
CA GLY A 107 -8.25 14.02 -1.68
C GLY A 107 -7.78 12.60 -1.31
N GLY A 108 -6.88 12.02 -2.12
CA GLY A 108 -6.20 10.77 -1.82
C GLY A 108 -5.33 10.87 -0.56
N ARG A 109 -5.11 9.72 0.10
CA ARG A 109 -4.44 9.70 1.41
C ARG A 109 -3.06 9.06 1.34
N PHE A 110 -2.07 9.77 1.84
CA PHE A 110 -0.75 9.23 2.13
C PHE A 110 -0.67 8.80 3.60
N LEU A 111 -0.31 7.53 3.84
CA LEU A 111 -0.10 6.98 5.18
C LEU A 111 1.33 6.46 5.29
N CYS A 112 2.11 7.08 6.16
CA CYS A 112 3.48 6.67 6.47
C CYS A 112 3.55 6.20 7.91
N LEU A 113 4.00 4.96 8.11
CA LEU A 113 4.34 4.40 9.42
C LEU A 113 5.85 4.21 9.47
N GLU A 114 6.54 4.95 10.35
CA GLU A 114 8.00 4.86 10.50
C GLU A 114 8.41 5.17 11.94
N LEU A 115 9.61 4.72 12.31
CA LEU A 115 10.24 5.06 13.59
C LEU A 115 10.94 6.42 13.50
N SER A 116 10.68 7.29 14.48
CA SER A 116 11.37 8.57 14.62
C SER A 116 12.54 8.49 15.58
N HIS A 117 13.58 9.29 15.36
CA HIS A 117 14.64 9.49 16.34
C HIS A 117 14.15 10.30 17.54
N VAL A 118 14.55 9.89 18.75
CA VAL A 118 14.31 10.68 19.96
C VAL A 118 15.30 11.86 19.98
N SER A 119 14.75 13.07 20.01
CA SER A 119 15.55 14.31 20.03
C SER A 119 16.10 14.65 21.42
N LEU A 120 15.54 14.08 22.48
CA LEU A 120 15.96 14.31 23.85
C LEU A 120 17.27 13.58 24.17
N PRO A 121 18.35 14.30 24.55
CA PRO A 121 19.67 13.70 24.79
C PRO A 121 19.68 12.57 25.82
N ILE A 122 18.87 12.68 26.89
CA ILE A 122 18.79 11.68 27.97
C ILE A 122 18.29 10.31 27.48
N PHE A 123 17.51 10.27 26.40
CA PHE A 123 16.95 9.04 25.85
C PHE A 123 17.74 8.50 24.66
N LYS A 124 18.87 9.13 24.28
CA LYS A 124 19.74 8.63 23.19
C LYS A 124 20.67 7.49 23.62
N GLU A 125 20.93 7.36 24.92
CA GLU A 125 21.89 6.40 25.49
C GLU A 125 21.21 5.17 26.12
N LEU A 126 19.87 5.13 26.13
CA LEU A 126 19.06 3.98 26.54
C LEU A 126 18.76 3.08 25.35
#